data_AF-A7GBE3-F1
#
_entry.id   AF-A7GBE3-F1
#
_cell.length_a   1.000
_cell.length_b   1.000
_cell.length_c   1.000
_cell.angle_alpha   90.00
_cell.angle_beta   90.00
_cell.angle_gamma   90.00
#
_symmetry.space_group_name_H-M   'P 1'
#
loop_
_entity.id
_entity.type
_entity.pdbx_description
1 polymer ?
#
loop_
_entity_poly.entity_id
_entity_poly.type
_entity_poly.pdbx_seq_one_letter_code
_entity_poly.pdbx_strand_id
1 'polypeptide(L)'
;MITYKVQYGDTLYTIAHRFGICIGMLALSNNIFWPHQIFEGQELLIPIPVSNKNLNSRNHRTNYDLETIKNIFSQEGATAGGVFKFTFPRFDLEVRIDGIIIEPDLALTSWVAFNRLGNHSMMMGDLVLLENEVDPVMSSLIENGIEVTALHNHLLHESPRIMYLHIKGEGDPIKLAQSVKNALSLTTTPFNIKKQQPPSQIDWTVIEEILGHKGSHKGKVLQLSVPRTTIISEDAHQLSPAMGISHAINFQSVGRNVATTGDFVLLANEVNPVISILKKNNIAVTAIHNHMLTEVPRLFFMHFWAVDKPKKLAQAFRAVLDLAK
;
A
#
# COMPACT_ATOMS: atom_id res chain seq x y z
N MET A 1 4.68 -4.41 -33.54
CA MET A 1 3.27 -4.78 -33.30
C MET A 1 3.03 -6.14 -33.92
N ILE A 2 2.13 -6.94 -33.34
CA ILE A 2 1.62 -8.18 -33.95
C ILE A 2 0.09 -8.09 -34.02
N THR A 3 -0.53 -8.82 -34.94
CA THR A 3 -1.99 -8.93 -35.01
C THR A 3 -2.42 -10.21 -34.33
N TYR A 4 -3.42 -10.14 -33.46
CA TYR A 4 -4.02 -11.29 -32.78
C TYR A 4 -5.50 -11.38 -33.13
N LYS A 5 -5.97 -12.57 -33.52
CA LYS A 5 -7.38 -12.82 -33.79
C LYS A 5 -8.06 -13.39 -32.54
N VAL A 6 -9.04 -12.67 -32.01
CA VAL A 6 -9.81 -13.02 -30.80
C VAL A 6 -10.45 -14.39 -30.97
N GLN A 7 -10.28 -15.26 -29.98
CA GLN A 7 -10.85 -16.61 -29.92
C GLN A 7 -12.09 -16.64 -29.00
N TYR A 8 -12.92 -17.67 -29.15
CA TYR A 8 -14.03 -17.90 -28.23
C TYR A 8 -13.54 -17.96 -26.77
N GLY A 9 -14.13 -17.13 -25.90
CA GLY A 9 -13.77 -17.04 -24.48
C GLY A 9 -12.63 -16.08 -24.14
N ASP A 10 -12.01 -15.44 -25.13
CA ASP A 10 -11.04 -14.37 -24.86
C ASP A 10 -11.71 -13.12 -24.28
N THR A 11 -10.98 -12.42 -23.43
CA THR A 11 -11.27 -11.06 -22.97
C THR A 11 -10.05 -10.19 -23.23
N LEU A 12 -10.18 -8.85 -23.21
CA LEU A 12 -8.99 -8.00 -23.27
C LEU A 12 -7.99 -8.32 -22.17
N TYR A 13 -8.47 -8.73 -20.98
CA TYR A 13 -7.62 -9.21 -19.88
C TYR A 13 -6.79 -10.42 -20.29
N THR A 14 -7.42 -11.50 -20.77
CA THR A 14 -6.71 -12.75 -21.09
C THR A 14 -5.73 -12.58 -22.25
N ILE A 15 -6.07 -11.73 -23.23
CA ILE A 15 -5.20 -11.40 -24.36
C ILE A 15 -4.02 -10.54 -23.91
N ALA A 16 -4.27 -9.44 -23.18
CA ALA A 16 -3.23 -8.55 -22.69
C ALA A 16 -2.23 -9.32 -21.81
N HIS A 17 -2.72 -10.17 -20.91
CA HIS A 17 -1.91 -11.06 -20.09
C HIS A 17 -1.05 -12.02 -20.92
N ARG A 18 -1.63 -12.65 -21.95
CA ARG A 18 -0.88 -13.57 -22.85
C ARG A 18 0.31 -12.91 -23.52
N PHE A 19 0.20 -11.62 -23.85
CA PHE A 19 1.24 -10.86 -24.54
C PHE A 19 2.08 -9.97 -23.62
N GLY A 20 1.87 -10.02 -22.31
CA GLY A 20 2.63 -9.23 -21.33
C GLY A 20 2.47 -7.72 -21.50
N ILE A 21 1.28 -7.26 -21.89
CA ILE A 21 0.93 -5.84 -22.04
C ILE A 21 -0.26 -5.49 -21.14
N CYS A 22 -0.51 -4.21 -20.86
CA CYS A 22 -1.68 -3.81 -20.07
C CYS A 22 -2.94 -3.71 -20.94
N ILE A 23 -4.11 -3.93 -20.32
CA ILE A 23 -5.43 -3.89 -20.99
C ILE A 23 -5.69 -2.52 -21.60
N GLY A 24 -5.36 -1.44 -20.87
CA GLY A 24 -5.52 -0.07 -21.36
C GLY A 24 -4.71 0.17 -22.64
N MET A 25 -3.46 -0.30 -22.70
CA MET A 25 -2.63 -0.18 -23.90
C MET A 25 -3.18 -1.00 -25.07
N LEU A 26 -3.67 -2.22 -24.81
CA LEU A 26 -4.35 -3.04 -25.81
C LEU A 26 -5.65 -2.37 -26.31
N ALA A 27 -6.47 -1.85 -25.40
CA ALA A 27 -7.73 -1.19 -25.71
C ALA A 27 -7.51 0.09 -26.52
N LEU A 28 -6.60 0.96 -26.07
CA LEU A 28 -6.22 2.19 -26.77
C LEU A 28 -5.65 1.91 -28.16
N SER A 29 -4.79 0.90 -28.30
CA SER A 29 -4.21 0.53 -29.61
C SER A 29 -5.24 0.02 -30.61
N ASN A 30 -6.45 -0.32 -30.14
CA ASN A 30 -7.54 -0.86 -30.94
C ASN A 30 -8.80 0.00 -30.91
N ASN A 31 -8.73 1.22 -30.35
CA ASN A 31 -9.88 2.12 -30.17
C ASN A 31 -11.07 1.44 -29.46
N ILE A 32 -10.78 0.57 -28.49
CA ILE A 32 -11.80 -0.10 -27.70
C ILE A 32 -12.04 0.73 -26.44
N PHE A 33 -13.28 1.17 -26.27
CA PHE A 33 -13.72 1.95 -25.13
C PHE A 33 -14.47 1.07 -24.14
N TRP A 34 -14.66 1.57 -22.91
CA TRP A 34 -15.50 0.92 -21.92
C TRP A 34 -16.90 0.65 -22.51
N PRO A 35 -17.49 -0.56 -22.37
CA PRO A 35 -17.14 -1.63 -21.43
C PRO A 35 -16.16 -2.70 -21.96
N HIS A 36 -15.20 -2.33 -22.83
CA HIS A 36 -14.12 -3.20 -23.29
C HIS A 36 -14.59 -4.47 -24.00
N GLN A 37 -15.67 -4.36 -24.79
CA GLN A 37 -16.22 -5.47 -25.56
C GLN A 37 -15.30 -5.84 -26.73
N ILE A 38 -15.08 -7.14 -26.88
CA ILE A 38 -14.44 -7.76 -28.04
C ILE A 38 -15.28 -8.93 -28.53
N PHE A 39 -15.14 -9.27 -29.80
CA PHE A 39 -15.90 -10.34 -30.44
C PHE A 39 -14.96 -11.41 -31.00
N GLU A 40 -15.40 -12.67 -30.97
CA GLU A 40 -14.70 -13.76 -31.64
C GLU A 40 -14.43 -13.40 -33.12
N GLY A 41 -13.19 -13.63 -33.56
CA GLY A 41 -12.75 -13.31 -34.91
C GLY A 41 -12.29 -11.87 -35.12
N GLN A 42 -12.50 -10.96 -34.16
CA GLN A 42 -11.97 -9.60 -34.20
C GLN A 42 -10.43 -9.62 -34.21
N GLU A 43 -9.81 -8.80 -35.04
CA GLU A 43 -8.35 -8.64 -35.05
C GLU A 43 -7.94 -7.47 -34.16
N LEU A 44 -7.00 -7.74 -33.25
CA LEU A 44 -6.43 -6.76 -32.34
C LEU A 44 -4.95 -6.53 -32.66
N LEU A 45 -4.56 -5.28 -32.77
CA LEU A 45 -3.18 -4.81 -32.77
C LEU A 45 -2.61 -4.93 -31.37
N ILE A 46 -1.64 -5.83 -31.19
CA ILE A 46 -0.93 -6.03 -29.93
C ILE A 46 0.35 -5.17 -29.95
N PRO A 47 0.42 -4.11 -29.13
CA PRO A 47 1.60 -3.25 -29.05
C PRO A 47 2.70 -3.90 -28.20
N ILE A 48 3.41 -4.88 -28.76
CA ILE A 48 4.59 -5.46 -28.06
C ILE A 48 5.67 -4.38 -27.93
N PRO A 49 6.10 -4.02 -26.71
CA PRO A 49 7.21 -3.09 -26.52
C PRO A 49 8.50 -3.71 -27.04
N VAL A 50 9.11 -3.09 -28.05
CA VAL A 50 10.49 -3.43 -28.44
C VAL A 50 11.41 -2.86 -27.36
N SER A 51 12.21 -3.73 -26.71
CA SER A 51 13.20 -3.32 -25.71
C SER A 51 14.22 -2.37 -26.35
N ASN A 52 13.99 -1.07 -26.25
CA ASN A 52 14.88 -0.05 -26.80
C ASN A 52 16.00 0.28 -25.80
N LYS A 53 17.23 -0.09 -26.15
CA LYS A 53 18.48 0.10 -25.39
C LYS A 53 18.97 1.56 -25.36
N ASN A 54 18.16 2.50 -24.87
CA ASN A 54 18.64 3.85 -24.53
C ASN A 54 18.45 4.10 -23.03
N LEU A 55 19.43 3.65 -22.24
CA LEU A 55 19.43 3.70 -20.76
C LEU A 55 19.86 5.08 -20.21
N ASN A 56 20.63 5.87 -20.98
CA ASN A 56 21.27 7.10 -20.46
C ASN A 56 20.31 8.30 -20.34
N SER A 57 19.37 8.50 -21.28
CA SER A 57 18.38 9.59 -21.18
C SER A 57 17.26 9.29 -20.17
N ARG A 58 16.96 8.01 -19.95
CA ARG A 58 15.97 7.56 -18.95
C ARG A 58 16.44 7.84 -17.53
N ASN A 59 17.69 7.54 -17.20
CA ASN A 59 18.23 7.74 -15.85
C ASN A 59 18.27 9.23 -15.44
N HIS A 60 18.57 10.14 -16.37
CA HIS A 60 18.52 11.59 -16.09
C HIS A 60 17.12 12.10 -15.79
N ARG A 61 16.11 11.66 -16.55
CA ARG A 61 14.71 12.04 -16.29
C ARG A 61 14.22 11.47 -14.96
N THR A 62 14.54 10.21 -14.65
CA THR A 62 14.16 9.59 -13.37
C THR A 62 14.72 10.36 -12.18
N ASN A 63 16.00 10.75 -12.21
CA ASN A 63 16.60 11.53 -11.12
C ASN A 63 15.99 12.93 -11.01
N TYR A 64 15.69 13.59 -12.14
CA TYR A 64 15.01 14.88 -12.14
C TYR A 64 13.60 14.79 -11.55
N ASP A 65 12.82 13.79 -11.96
CA ASP A 65 11.47 13.57 -11.46
C ASP A 65 11.50 13.33 -9.93
N LEU A 66 12.44 12.52 -9.43
CA LEU A 66 12.59 12.24 -7.99
C LEU A 66 12.89 13.51 -7.17
N GLU A 67 13.87 14.31 -7.57
CA GLU A 67 14.19 15.57 -6.88
C GLU A 67 13.03 16.57 -6.94
N THR A 68 12.31 16.62 -8.07
CA THR A 68 11.12 17.47 -8.20
C THR A 68 10.02 17.03 -7.24
N ILE A 69 9.76 15.73 -7.12
CA ILE A 69 8.74 15.19 -6.21
C ILE A 69 9.12 15.45 -4.74
N LYS A 70 10.40 15.29 -4.37
CA LYS A 70 10.88 15.66 -3.03
C LYS A 70 10.60 17.12 -2.70
N ASN A 71 10.84 18.02 -3.66
CA ASN A 71 10.56 19.44 -3.50
C ASN A 71 9.06 19.71 -3.35
N ILE A 72 8.20 19.06 -4.14
CA ILE A 72 6.73 19.17 -4.02
C ILE A 72 6.25 18.81 -2.63
N PHE A 73 6.71 17.68 -2.09
CA PHE A 73 6.35 17.27 -0.73
C PHE A 73 7.13 18.04 0.36
N SER A 74 8.20 18.74 -0.02
CA SER A 74 9.18 19.33 0.89
C SER A 74 9.73 18.28 1.88
N GLN A 75 9.94 17.05 1.41
CA GLN A 75 10.28 15.93 2.27
C GLN A 75 11.16 14.91 1.53
N GLU A 76 12.03 14.25 2.29
CA GLU A 76 12.80 13.12 1.78
C GLU A 76 11.93 11.85 1.67
N GLY A 77 12.12 11.12 0.56
CA GLY A 77 11.57 9.78 0.37
C GLY A 77 12.62 8.70 0.60
N ALA A 78 12.18 7.45 0.60
CA ALA A 78 13.04 6.27 0.65
C ALA A 78 12.80 5.40 -0.59
N THR A 79 13.88 4.83 -1.13
CA THR A 79 13.79 3.86 -2.24
C THR A 79 13.93 2.45 -1.70
N ALA A 80 12.95 1.59 -1.99
CA ALA A 80 12.99 0.17 -1.65
C ALA A 80 12.31 -0.64 -2.75
N GLY A 81 12.96 -1.72 -3.22
CA GLY A 81 12.38 -2.62 -4.22
C GLY A 81 11.95 -1.92 -5.52
N GLY A 82 12.73 -0.93 -5.99
CA GLY A 82 12.45 -0.17 -7.21
C GLY A 82 11.36 0.90 -7.09
N VAL A 83 10.79 1.06 -5.90
CA VAL A 83 9.71 2.01 -5.60
C VAL A 83 10.24 3.15 -4.76
N PHE A 84 9.79 4.37 -5.05
CA PHE A 84 10.10 5.54 -4.25
C PHE A 84 8.93 5.94 -3.37
N LYS A 85 9.12 5.91 -2.05
CA LYS A 85 8.06 6.05 -1.05
C LYS A 85 8.26 7.27 -0.16
N PHE A 86 7.17 7.98 0.10
CA PHE A 86 7.07 9.08 1.06
C PHE A 86 6.10 8.71 2.17
N THR A 87 6.34 9.23 3.37
CA THR A 87 5.54 8.95 4.56
C THR A 87 5.25 10.23 5.33
N PHE A 88 4.00 10.46 5.73
CA PHE A 88 3.55 11.66 6.42
C PHE A 88 2.92 11.26 7.76
N PRO A 89 3.74 11.12 8.82
CA PRO A 89 3.23 10.78 10.16
C PRO A 89 2.40 11.93 10.74
N ARG A 90 1.21 11.62 11.26
CA ARG A 90 0.29 12.56 11.92
C ARG A 90 0.77 12.96 13.33
N PHE A 91 1.94 13.58 13.43
CA PHE A 91 2.50 14.09 14.70
C PHE A 91 1.70 15.25 15.30
N ASP A 92 0.78 15.83 14.53
CA ASP A 92 -0.21 16.81 14.95
C ASP A 92 -1.36 16.20 15.78
N LEU A 93 -1.56 14.88 15.70
CA LEU A 93 -2.64 14.19 16.39
C LEU A 93 -2.17 13.46 17.65
N GLU A 94 -3.03 13.44 18.66
CA GLU A 94 -2.92 12.56 19.83
C GLU A 94 -4.11 11.60 19.84
N VAL A 95 -3.93 10.44 19.20
CA VAL A 95 -4.95 9.39 19.12
C VAL A 95 -4.77 8.39 20.26
N ARG A 96 -5.87 7.96 20.88
CA ARG A 96 -5.87 7.02 22.00
C ARG A 96 -6.83 5.86 21.80
N ILE A 97 -6.44 4.67 22.24
CA ILE A 97 -7.31 3.49 22.41
C ILE A 97 -7.16 3.02 23.85
N ASP A 98 -8.25 2.91 24.61
CA ASP A 98 -8.25 2.46 26.00
C ASP A 98 -7.17 3.15 26.89
N GLY A 99 -6.99 4.46 26.68
CA GLY A 99 -6.01 5.28 27.40
C GLY A 99 -4.57 5.20 26.87
N ILE A 100 -4.27 4.27 25.96
CA ILE A 100 -2.95 4.13 25.31
C ILE A 100 -2.84 5.13 24.16
N ILE A 101 -1.83 6.00 24.21
CA ILE A 101 -1.48 6.88 23.08
C ILE A 101 -0.92 6.04 21.94
N ILE A 102 -1.48 6.20 20.75
CA ILE A 102 -1.04 5.57 19.52
C ILE A 102 0.06 6.43 18.91
N GLU A 103 1.27 5.88 18.80
CA GLU A 103 2.34 6.59 18.10
C GLU A 103 2.04 6.69 16.61
N PRO A 104 2.38 7.81 15.94
CA PRO A 104 2.16 7.92 14.50
C PRO A 104 2.85 6.84 13.68
N ASP A 105 4.07 6.44 14.08
CA ASP A 105 4.79 5.32 13.47
C ASP A 105 4.16 3.94 13.77
N LEU A 106 3.27 3.81 14.75
CA LEU A 106 2.53 2.56 14.95
C LEU A 106 1.46 2.37 13.86
N ALA A 107 0.64 3.41 13.61
CA ALA A 107 -0.56 3.28 12.77
C ALA A 107 -1.11 4.57 12.14
N LEU A 108 -0.49 5.75 12.33
CA LEU A 108 -1.04 7.04 11.90
C LEU A 108 -0.11 7.74 10.91
N THR A 109 0.45 6.97 9.98
CA THR A 109 1.38 7.49 8.96
C THR A 109 0.80 7.27 7.58
N SER A 110 0.38 8.37 6.94
CA SER A 110 0.02 8.35 5.53
C SER A 110 1.24 7.99 4.69
N TRP A 111 1.07 7.34 3.56
CA TRP A 111 2.15 7.12 2.62
C TRP A 111 1.70 7.19 1.18
N VAL A 112 2.63 7.56 0.30
CA VAL A 112 2.48 7.41 -1.15
C VAL A 112 3.75 6.82 -1.73
N ALA A 113 3.59 5.96 -2.72
CA ALA A 113 4.67 5.19 -3.32
C ALA A 113 4.56 5.26 -4.84
N PHE A 114 5.67 5.56 -5.51
CA PHE A 114 5.78 5.68 -6.96
C PHE A 114 6.57 4.50 -7.51
N ASN A 115 5.92 3.72 -8.37
CA ASN A 115 6.53 2.69 -9.18
C ASN A 115 6.67 3.19 -10.63
N ARG A 116 7.89 3.20 -11.16
CA ARG A 116 8.17 3.75 -12.49
C ARG A 116 7.82 2.73 -13.58
N LEU A 117 6.92 3.09 -14.49
CA LEU A 117 6.49 2.28 -15.63
C LEU A 117 6.94 2.94 -16.93
N GLY A 118 8.23 2.81 -17.25
CA GLY A 118 8.80 3.42 -18.45
C GLY A 118 8.81 4.95 -18.39
N ASN A 119 7.87 5.62 -19.09
CA ASN A 119 7.77 7.08 -19.16
C ASN A 119 6.68 7.68 -18.25
N HIS A 120 5.83 6.86 -17.65
CA HIS A 120 4.83 7.24 -16.64
C HIS A 120 5.08 6.46 -15.34
N SER A 121 4.31 6.73 -14.29
CA SER A 121 4.42 6.04 -13.01
C SER A 121 3.05 5.63 -12.53
N MET A 122 2.98 4.46 -11.90
CA MET A 122 1.90 4.09 -11.01
C MET A 122 2.21 4.65 -9.63
N MET A 123 1.25 5.32 -9.02
CA MET A 123 1.28 5.81 -7.65
C MET A 123 0.18 5.10 -6.85
N MET A 124 0.54 4.57 -5.70
CA MET A 124 -0.42 4.06 -4.71
C MET A 124 -0.20 4.77 -3.39
N GLY A 125 -1.24 4.85 -2.58
CA GLY A 125 -1.14 5.45 -1.27
C GLY A 125 -2.21 4.96 -0.30
N ASP A 126 -1.99 5.35 0.95
CA ASP A 126 -2.86 5.16 2.10
C ASP A 126 -2.77 6.45 2.91
N LEU A 127 -3.88 7.19 2.97
CA LEU A 127 -3.95 8.49 3.62
C LEU A 127 -4.70 8.36 4.95
N VAL A 128 -4.06 8.82 6.02
CA VAL A 128 -4.61 8.85 7.38
C VAL A 128 -5.30 10.19 7.63
N LEU A 129 -6.62 10.14 7.74
CA LEU A 129 -7.51 11.29 7.78
C LEU A 129 -8.38 11.28 9.05
N LEU A 130 -8.70 12.46 9.58
CA LEU A 130 -9.84 12.62 10.48
C LEU A 130 -11.14 12.45 9.69
N GLU A 131 -12.24 12.08 10.36
CA GLU A 131 -13.54 11.89 9.69
C GLU A 131 -13.98 13.13 8.88
N ASN A 132 -13.75 14.34 9.40
CA ASN A 132 -14.10 15.59 8.73
C ASN A 132 -13.13 15.98 7.59
N GLU A 133 -11.98 15.33 7.48
CA GLU A 133 -11.00 15.54 6.42
C GLU A 133 -11.29 14.68 5.18
N VAL A 134 -12.10 13.60 5.31
CA VAL A 134 -12.32 12.60 4.26
C VAL A 134 -12.91 13.22 2.98
N ASP A 135 -14.09 13.82 3.05
CA ASP A 135 -14.80 14.34 1.88
C ASP A 135 -14.02 15.40 1.08
N PRO A 136 -13.42 16.45 1.69
CA PRO A 136 -12.66 17.43 0.92
C PRO A 136 -11.39 16.83 0.28
N VAL A 137 -10.69 15.94 0.99
CA VAL A 137 -9.51 15.23 0.44
C VAL A 137 -9.92 14.36 -0.73
N MET A 138 -10.97 13.56 -0.57
CA MET A 138 -11.47 12.65 -1.59
C MET A 138 -11.92 13.41 -2.85
N SER A 139 -12.65 14.51 -2.68
CA SER A 139 -13.07 15.37 -3.80
C SER A 139 -11.88 15.92 -4.57
N SER A 140 -10.87 16.45 -3.86
CA SER A 140 -9.65 16.96 -4.47
C SER A 140 -8.90 15.91 -5.27
N LEU A 141 -8.80 14.68 -4.75
CA LEU A 141 -8.15 13.56 -5.43
C LEU A 141 -8.88 13.18 -6.72
N ILE A 142 -10.20 13.00 -6.67
CA ILE A 142 -11.03 12.60 -7.81
C ILE A 142 -10.99 13.66 -8.93
N GLU A 143 -11.12 14.94 -8.58
CA GLU A 143 -11.05 16.05 -9.55
C GLU A 143 -9.70 16.11 -10.29
N ASN A 144 -8.65 15.56 -9.67
CA ASN A 144 -7.31 15.51 -10.24
C ASN A 144 -6.96 14.13 -10.84
N GLY A 145 -7.96 13.26 -11.05
CA GLY A 145 -7.79 11.96 -11.71
C GLY A 145 -7.08 10.91 -10.86
N ILE A 146 -7.07 11.07 -9.53
CA ILE A 146 -6.63 10.03 -8.60
C ILE A 146 -7.84 9.17 -8.22
N GLU A 147 -7.72 7.86 -8.40
CA GLU A 147 -8.74 6.88 -8.04
C GLU A 147 -8.73 6.63 -6.53
N VAL A 148 -9.92 6.57 -5.94
CA VAL A 148 -10.14 6.06 -4.59
C VAL A 148 -10.37 4.56 -4.69
N THR A 149 -9.51 3.78 -4.03
CA THR A 149 -9.59 2.31 -4.10
C THR A 149 -10.19 1.70 -2.85
N ALA A 150 -10.11 2.38 -1.70
CA ALA A 150 -10.81 1.99 -0.48
C ALA A 150 -10.93 3.16 0.51
N LEU A 151 -11.99 3.15 1.33
CA LEU A 151 -12.12 3.99 2.53
C LEU A 151 -12.58 3.10 3.69
N HIS A 152 -11.82 3.01 4.77
CA HIS A 152 -12.12 2.15 5.90
C HIS A 152 -11.37 2.55 7.17
N ASN A 153 -11.52 1.76 8.23
CA ASN A 153 -10.78 1.86 9.48
C ASN A 153 -9.65 0.81 9.52
N HIS A 154 -8.55 1.13 10.23
CA HIS A 154 -7.57 0.12 10.68
C HIS A 154 -7.80 -0.28 12.14
N LEU A 155 -8.25 0.68 12.95
CA LEU A 155 -8.40 0.57 14.40
C LEU A 155 -9.88 0.53 14.79
N LEU A 156 -10.15 0.15 16.03
CA LEU A 156 -11.48 0.28 16.65
C LEU A 156 -11.33 1.01 17.99
N HIS A 157 -12.34 1.82 18.33
CA HIS A 157 -12.44 2.58 19.59
C HIS A 157 -11.37 3.66 19.78
N GLU A 158 -10.66 4.01 18.73
CA GLU A 158 -9.72 5.13 18.73
C GLU A 158 -10.45 6.47 18.85
N SER A 159 -9.83 7.42 19.55
CA SER A 159 -10.30 8.80 19.69
C SER A 159 -9.11 9.78 19.56
N PRO A 160 -9.19 10.81 18.69
CA PRO A 160 -10.26 11.04 17.70
C PRO A 160 -10.35 9.88 16.68
N ARG A 161 -11.48 9.79 15.98
CA ARG A 161 -11.70 8.76 14.96
C ARG A 161 -10.83 9.01 13.74
N ILE A 162 -10.26 7.94 13.21
CA ILE A 162 -9.31 7.97 12.09
C ILE A 162 -9.82 7.08 10.97
N MET A 163 -9.82 7.63 9.77
CA MET A 163 -10.16 6.96 8.53
C MET A 163 -8.93 6.82 7.64
N TYR A 164 -8.89 5.73 6.88
CA TYR A 164 -7.80 5.38 5.98
C TYR A 164 -8.35 5.32 4.56
N LEU A 165 -7.77 6.15 3.69
CA LEU A 165 -8.18 6.31 2.30
C LEU A 165 -7.07 5.78 1.39
N HIS A 166 -7.33 4.63 0.77
CA HIS A 166 -6.43 4.09 -0.25
C HIS A 166 -6.68 4.73 -1.60
N ILE A 167 -5.57 5.03 -2.28
CA ILE A 167 -5.59 5.76 -3.55
C ILE A 167 -4.69 5.08 -4.58
N LYS A 168 -5.04 5.25 -5.86
CA LYS A 168 -4.23 4.84 -7.01
C LYS A 168 -4.24 5.94 -8.07
N GLY A 169 -3.14 6.15 -8.76
CA GLY A 169 -3.10 6.96 -9.97
C GLY A 169 -2.01 6.49 -10.91
N GLU A 170 -2.22 6.65 -12.21
CA GLU A 170 -1.22 6.32 -13.23
C GLU A 170 -1.04 7.51 -14.18
N GLY A 171 0.21 7.89 -14.44
CA GLY A 171 0.51 9.01 -15.33
C GLY A 171 1.81 9.72 -15.04
N ASP A 172 1.82 11.03 -15.25
CA ASP A 172 3.00 11.86 -15.00
C ASP A 172 3.27 11.95 -13.48
N PRO A 173 4.45 11.51 -13.01
CA PRO A 173 4.72 11.43 -11.57
C PRO A 173 4.74 12.80 -10.86
N ILE A 174 5.07 13.89 -11.57
CA ILE A 174 5.07 15.25 -11.01
C ILE A 174 3.63 15.69 -10.78
N LYS A 175 2.74 15.46 -11.75
CA LYS A 175 1.30 15.76 -11.59
C LYS A 175 0.68 14.95 -10.46
N LEU A 176 0.94 13.64 -10.42
CA LEU A 176 0.44 12.76 -9.35
C LEU A 176 0.89 13.26 -7.96
N ALA A 177 2.16 13.67 -7.82
CA ALA A 177 2.66 14.24 -6.57
C ALA A 177 1.98 15.56 -6.20
N GLN A 178 1.76 16.46 -7.18
CA GLN A 178 1.03 17.71 -6.97
C GLN A 178 -0.40 17.47 -6.51
N SER A 179 -1.12 16.52 -7.12
CA SER A 179 -2.49 16.15 -6.74
C SER A 179 -2.55 15.67 -5.29
N VAL A 180 -1.66 14.78 -4.88
CA VAL A 180 -1.57 14.31 -3.49
C VAL A 180 -1.20 15.44 -2.54
N LYS A 181 -0.25 16.30 -2.91
CA LYS A 181 0.16 17.44 -2.08
C LYS A 181 -1.01 18.40 -1.85
N ASN A 182 -1.78 18.69 -2.89
CA ASN A 182 -2.97 19.54 -2.79
C ASN A 182 -4.02 18.93 -1.86
N ALA A 183 -4.31 17.64 -2.01
CA ALA A 183 -5.26 16.93 -1.17
C ALA A 183 -4.82 16.92 0.31
N LEU A 184 -3.56 16.58 0.60
CA LEU A 184 -3.05 16.61 1.97
C LEU A 184 -3.01 18.03 2.58
N SER A 185 -2.92 19.08 1.76
CA SER A 185 -2.97 20.47 2.23
C SER A 185 -4.36 20.91 2.69
N LEU A 186 -5.39 20.09 2.49
CA LEU A 186 -6.74 20.26 3.06
C LEU A 186 -6.85 19.69 4.48
N THR A 187 -5.76 19.15 5.02
CA THR A 187 -5.66 18.53 6.35
C THR A 187 -4.62 19.26 7.20
N THR A 188 -4.50 18.87 8.47
CA THR A 188 -3.38 19.31 9.32
C THR A 188 -2.14 18.43 9.23
N THR A 189 -2.09 17.48 8.28
CA THR A 189 -0.97 16.55 8.10
C THR A 189 0.35 17.33 7.93
N PRO A 190 1.34 17.11 8.83
CA PRO A 190 2.58 17.84 8.77
C PRO A 190 3.49 17.34 7.66
N PHE A 191 4.21 18.28 7.03
CA PHE A 191 5.28 17.99 6.09
C PHE A 191 6.64 18.27 6.74
N ASN A 192 7.64 17.44 6.44
CA ASN A 192 9.02 17.61 6.91
C ASN A 192 9.22 17.62 8.44
N ILE A 193 8.30 17.03 9.21
CA ILE A 193 8.47 16.91 10.66
C ILE A 193 9.13 15.58 10.99
N LYS A 194 10.31 15.64 11.60
CA LYS A 194 10.97 14.50 12.23
C LYS A 194 10.88 14.68 13.74
N LYS A 195 10.16 13.79 14.42
CA LYS A 195 10.08 13.77 15.88
C LYS A 195 10.92 12.61 16.41
N GLN A 196 11.87 12.91 17.31
CA GLN A 196 12.58 11.85 18.00
C GLN A 196 11.66 11.26 19.07
N GLN A 197 11.26 10.01 18.87
CA GLN A 197 10.49 9.28 19.87
C GLN A 197 11.40 8.77 20.99
N PRO A 198 10.89 8.63 22.22
CA PRO A 198 11.64 8.04 23.32
C PRO A 198 12.06 6.61 22.98
N PRO A 199 13.20 6.13 23.50
CA PRO A 199 13.65 4.76 23.27
C PRO A 199 12.65 3.75 23.85
N SER A 200 12.56 2.59 23.21
CA SER A 200 11.80 1.45 23.72
C SER A 200 12.38 0.92 25.03
N GLN A 201 11.50 0.49 25.94
CA GLN A 201 11.86 -0.34 27.10
C GLN A 201 11.82 -1.85 26.79
N ILE A 202 11.30 -2.21 25.62
CA ILE A 202 11.22 -3.57 25.10
C ILE A 202 12.44 -3.83 24.22
N ASP A 203 13.14 -4.92 24.49
CA ASP A 203 14.12 -5.47 23.56
C ASP A 203 13.40 -6.09 22.35
N TRP A 204 13.47 -5.38 21.23
CA TRP A 204 12.82 -5.78 19.98
C TRP A 204 13.39 -7.06 19.39
N THR A 205 14.63 -7.44 19.73
CA THR A 205 15.27 -8.63 19.16
C THR A 205 14.48 -9.91 19.47
N VAL A 206 13.83 -9.98 20.63
CA VAL A 206 12.97 -11.12 21.01
C VAL A 206 11.81 -11.30 20.03
N ILE A 207 11.18 -10.22 19.58
CA ILE A 207 10.08 -10.28 18.61
C ILE A 207 10.63 -10.66 17.24
N GLU A 208 11.71 -10.00 16.81
CA GLU A 208 12.33 -10.24 15.50
C GLU A 208 12.81 -11.68 15.32
N GLU A 209 13.43 -12.27 16.35
CA GLU A 209 13.91 -13.65 16.34
C GLU A 209 12.75 -14.65 16.23
N ILE A 210 11.65 -14.42 16.96
CA ILE A 210 10.47 -15.31 16.89
C ILE A 210 9.80 -15.22 15.53
N LEU A 211 9.68 -14.01 14.96
CA LEU A 211 9.06 -13.82 13.65
C LEU A 211 9.99 -14.27 12.52
N GLY A 212 11.31 -14.24 12.73
CA GLY A 212 12.31 -14.54 11.71
C GLY A 212 12.58 -13.37 10.76
N HIS A 213 12.21 -12.14 11.14
CA HIS A 213 12.32 -10.94 10.31
C HIS A 213 12.85 -9.77 11.13
N LYS A 214 13.75 -8.98 10.55
CA LYS A 214 14.22 -7.71 11.11
C LYS A 214 13.27 -6.58 10.74
N GLY A 215 13.07 -5.64 11.66
CA GLY A 215 12.19 -4.48 11.46
C GLY A 215 12.93 -3.15 11.48
N SER A 216 12.21 -2.09 11.16
CA SER A 216 12.67 -0.71 11.38
C SER A 216 12.36 -0.30 12.82
N HIS A 217 13.36 0.24 13.51
CA HIS A 217 13.24 0.69 14.89
C HIS A 217 13.10 2.21 14.90
N LYS A 218 11.99 2.71 15.44
CA LYS A 218 11.68 4.14 15.54
C LYS A 218 11.31 4.47 16.98
N GLY A 219 12.30 4.87 17.77
CA GLY A 219 12.13 5.11 19.21
C GLY A 219 11.54 3.90 19.92
N LYS A 220 10.26 4.00 20.30
CA LYS A 220 9.52 2.95 21.00
C LYS A 220 8.64 2.08 20.09
N VAL A 221 8.81 2.19 18.77
CA VAL A 221 8.06 1.44 17.76
C VAL A 221 9.00 0.51 16.99
N LEU A 222 8.56 -0.73 16.77
CA LEU A 222 9.13 -1.68 15.82
C LEU A 222 8.14 -1.87 14.68
N GLN A 223 8.57 -1.61 13.44
CA GLN A 223 7.77 -1.84 12.23
C GLN A 223 8.36 -3.00 11.43
N LEU A 224 7.55 -4.02 11.15
CA LEU A 224 7.94 -5.16 10.31
C LEU A 224 7.10 -5.16 9.04
N SER A 225 7.76 -5.45 7.92
CA SER A 225 7.11 -5.67 6.62
C SER A 225 7.57 -7.02 6.09
N VAL A 226 6.66 -7.98 6.09
CA VAL A 226 6.94 -9.35 5.65
C VAL A 226 6.29 -9.56 4.28
N PRO A 227 7.08 -9.65 3.19
CA PRO A 227 6.53 -9.80 1.86
C PRO A 227 5.89 -11.18 1.68
N ARG A 228 4.83 -11.23 0.89
CA ARG A 228 4.32 -12.50 0.37
C ARG A 228 5.27 -13.07 -0.69
N THR A 229 5.30 -14.39 -0.78
CA THR A 229 5.98 -15.17 -1.81
C THR A 229 5.18 -15.22 -3.10
N THR A 230 3.86 -15.02 -3.02
CA THR A 230 2.97 -14.94 -4.16
C THR A 230 3.22 -13.64 -4.93
N ILE A 231 3.34 -13.74 -6.25
CA ILE A 231 3.40 -12.57 -7.12
C ILE A 231 2.01 -11.93 -7.18
N ILE A 232 1.96 -10.65 -6.89
CA ILE A 232 0.74 -9.84 -6.90
C ILE A 232 0.87 -8.80 -8.01
N SER A 233 -0.22 -8.57 -8.72
CA SER A 233 -0.32 -7.56 -9.77
C SER A 233 -1.58 -6.72 -9.61
N GLU A 234 -1.53 -5.47 -10.06
CA GLU A 234 -2.65 -4.54 -10.23
C GLU A 234 -2.59 -4.02 -11.66
N ASP A 235 -3.70 -3.98 -12.40
CA ASP A 235 -3.73 -3.55 -13.81
C ASP A 235 -2.69 -4.24 -14.72
N ALA A 236 -2.38 -5.52 -14.43
CA ALA A 236 -1.33 -6.32 -15.07
C ALA A 236 0.13 -5.87 -14.79
N HIS A 237 0.35 -4.94 -13.88
CA HIS A 237 1.67 -4.58 -13.37
C HIS A 237 2.00 -5.35 -12.10
N GLN A 238 3.12 -6.09 -12.12
CA GLN A 238 3.64 -6.70 -10.90
C GLN A 238 3.95 -5.62 -9.87
N LEU A 239 3.39 -5.78 -8.67
CA LEU A 239 3.61 -4.87 -7.56
C LEU A 239 4.85 -5.29 -6.77
N SER A 240 5.64 -4.29 -6.38
CA SER A 240 6.69 -4.45 -5.39
C SER A 240 6.08 -4.52 -3.99
N PRO A 241 6.64 -5.30 -3.04
CA PRO A 241 6.16 -5.34 -1.66
C PRO A 241 6.04 -3.95 -0.99
N ALA A 242 6.90 -3.00 -1.40
CA ALA A 242 6.87 -1.62 -0.92
C ALA A 242 5.59 -0.83 -1.29
N MET A 243 4.78 -1.35 -2.23
CA MET A 243 3.50 -0.79 -2.66
C MET A 243 2.32 -1.14 -1.73
N GLY A 244 2.59 -1.67 -0.53
CA GLY A 244 1.55 -1.94 0.47
C GLY A 244 0.90 -3.32 0.35
N ILE A 245 1.66 -4.33 -0.12
CA ILE A 245 1.18 -5.71 -0.29
C ILE A 245 1.97 -6.74 0.54
N SER A 246 2.79 -6.25 1.48
CA SER A 246 3.41 -7.06 2.54
C SER A 246 2.49 -7.14 3.74
N HIS A 247 2.60 -8.19 4.55
CA HIS A 247 2.06 -8.17 5.90
C HIS A 247 2.77 -7.07 6.72
N ALA A 248 2.04 -6.07 7.21
CA ALA A 248 2.59 -5.10 8.15
C ALA A 248 2.29 -5.56 9.58
N ILE A 249 3.31 -5.62 10.41
CA ILE A 249 3.17 -5.99 11.82
C ILE A 249 3.97 -4.99 12.64
N ASN A 250 3.27 -4.09 13.31
CA ASN A 250 3.89 -3.02 14.08
C ASN A 250 3.65 -3.24 15.58
N PHE A 251 4.64 -2.89 16.38
CA PHE A 251 4.59 -2.94 17.84
C PHE A 251 5.02 -1.60 18.40
N GLN A 252 4.36 -1.14 19.46
CA GLN A 252 4.89 -0.06 20.31
C GLN A 252 5.00 -0.53 21.76
N SER A 253 6.02 -0.09 22.48
CA SER A 253 6.17 -0.46 23.90
C SER A 253 5.13 0.25 24.76
N VAL A 254 4.47 -0.50 25.66
CA VAL A 254 3.53 0.01 26.67
C VAL A 254 3.89 -0.62 28.02
N GLY A 255 4.77 0.05 28.77
CA GLY A 255 5.37 -0.54 29.98
C GLY A 255 6.15 -1.82 29.64
N ARG A 256 5.80 -2.94 30.28
CA ARG A 256 6.38 -4.26 29.99
C ARG A 256 5.64 -5.05 28.90
N ASN A 257 4.53 -4.51 28.40
CA ASN A 257 3.75 -5.09 27.31
C ASN A 257 4.03 -4.33 26.01
N VAL A 258 3.42 -4.78 24.92
CA VAL A 258 3.37 -4.07 23.65
C VAL A 258 1.93 -3.93 23.20
N ALA A 259 1.60 -2.78 22.61
CA ALA A 259 0.42 -2.65 21.77
C ALA A 259 0.83 -2.94 20.32
N THR A 260 0.01 -3.68 19.58
CA THR A 260 0.32 -4.11 18.22
C THR A 260 -0.87 -3.98 17.28
N THR A 261 -0.56 -3.61 16.04
CA THR A 261 -1.50 -3.46 14.94
C THR A 261 -0.76 -3.56 13.61
N GLY A 262 -1.50 -3.50 12.52
CA GLY A 262 -1.03 -3.70 11.17
C GLY A 262 -2.10 -4.44 10.37
N ASP A 263 -1.67 -5.17 9.36
CA ASP A 263 -2.54 -5.93 8.48
C ASP A 263 -1.87 -7.21 7.96
N PHE A 264 -2.69 -8.24 7.82
CA PHE A 264 -2.31 -9.41 7.03
C PHE A 264 -2.94 -9.31 5.64
N VAL A 265 -2.11 -9.40 4.61
CA VAL A 265 -2.52 -9.55 3.22
C VAL A 265 -2.81 -11.02 2.97
N LEU A 266 -4.04 -11.42 2.65
CA LEU A 266 -4.49 -12.81 2.65
C LEU A 266 -5.15 -13.23 1.34
N LEU A 267 -5.00 -14.49 0.98
CA LEU A 267 -5.85 -15.15 -0.01
C LEU A 267 -7.18 -15.57 0.62
N ALA A 268 -8.20 -15.77 -0.22
CA ALA A 268 -9.56 -16.11 0.24
C ALA A 268 -9.62 -17.31 1.20
N ASN A 269 -8.83 -18.35 0.93
CA ASN A 269 -8.77 -19.57 1.74
C ASN A 269 -7.98 -19.39 3.05
N GLU A 270 -7.21 -18.31 3.22
CA GLU A 270 -6.41 -18.02 4.41
C GLU A 270 -7.19 -17.20 5.45
N VAL A 271 -8.21 -16.44 5.04
CA VAL A 271 -8.95 -15.50 5.89
C VAL A 271 -9.46 -16.14 7.19
N ASN A 272 -10.37 -17.11 7.12
CA ASN A 272 -10.97 -17.71 8.32
C ASN A 272 -9.96 -18.51 9.19
N PRO A 273 -9.00 -19.25 8.61
CA PRO A 273 -7.91 -19.83 9.37
C PRO A 273 -7.09 -18.79 10.16
N VAL A 274 -6.76 -17.64 9.56
CA VAL A 274 -6.06 -16.55 10.27
C VAL A 274 -6.92 -15.94 11.37
N ILE A 275 -8.21 -15.67 11.12
CA ILE A 275 -9.14 -15.22 12.18
C ILE A 275 -9.11 -16.18 13.37
N SER A 276 -9.12 -17.48 13.10
CA SER A 276 -9.11 -18.51 14.15
C SER A 276 -7.84 -18.44 15.01
N ILE A 277 -6.67 -18.24 14.37
CA ILE A 277 -5.39 -18.04 15.08
C ILE A 277 -5.44 -16.77 15.94
N LEU A 278 -5.89 -15.65 15.38
CA LEU A 278 -5.95 -14.37 16.09
C LEU A 278 -6.91 -14.44 17.29
N LYS A 279 -8.12 -14.96 17.10
CA LYS A 279 -9.13 -15.08 18.17
C LYS A 279 -8.69 -16.02 19.28
N LYS A 280 -8.05 -17.16 18.96
CA LYS A 280 -7.49 -18.08 19.98
C LYS A 280 -6.41 -17.41 20.85
N ASN A 281 -5.73 -16.40 20.32
CA ASN A 281 -4.68 -15.65 21.02
C ASN A 281 -5.17 -14.32 21.62
N ASN A 282 -6.48 -14.08 21.66
CA ASN A 282 -7.11 -12.83 22.13
C ASN A 282 -6.65 -11.57 21.37
N ILE A 283 -6.40 -11.72 20.07
CA ILE A 283 -6.10 -10.61 19.17
C ILE A 283 -7.40 -10.24 18.45
N ALA A 284 -7.78 -8.96 18.53
CA ALA A 284 -8.98 -8.47 17.87
C ALA A 284 -8.74 -8.34 16.37
N VAL A 285 -9.70 -8.80 15.55
CA VAL A 285 -9.78 -8.45 14.14
C VAL A 285 -10.59 -7.17 14.05
N THR A 286 -10.00 -6.10 13.54
CA THR A 286 -10.61 -4.76 13.52
C THR A 286 -11.28 -4.44 12.19
N ALA A 287 -10.79 -5.01 11.09
CA ALA A 287 -11.38 -4.86 9.76
C ALA A 287 -10.96 -5.99 8.81
N ILE A 288 -11.79 -6.29 7.81
CA ILE A 288 -11.46 -7.15 6.67
C ILE A 288 -12.01 -6.48 5.40
N HIS A 289 -11.15 -6.11 4.46
CA HIS A 289 -11.54 -5.43 3.22
C HIS A 289 -10.46 -5.62 2.15
N ASN A 290 -10.46 -4.78 1.11
CA ASN A 290 -9.49 -4.77 0.03
C ASN A 290 -8.85 -3.38 -0.02
N HIS A 291 -7.60 -3.26 -0.44
CA HIS A 291 -6.95 -1.96 -0.69
C HIS A 291 -6.95 -1.58 -2.18
N MET A 292 -7.19 -2.56 -3.06
CA MET A 292 -7.13 -2.43 -4.51
C MET A 292 -8.45 -2.87 -5.15
N LEU A 293 -8.61 -2.50 -6.43
CA LEU A 293 -9.83 -2.75 -7.19
C LEU A 293 -9.67 -3.91 -8.18
N THR A 294 -8.47 -4.12 -8.74
CA THR A 294 -8.26 -5.05 -9.86
C THR A 294 -7.15 -6.06 -9.61
N GLU A 295 -6.76 -6.24 -8.35
CA GLU A 295 -5.58 -7.01 -8.01
C GLU A 295 -5.74 -8.49 -8.32
N VAL A 296 -4.63 -9.10 -8.75
CA VAL A 296 -4.55 -10.53 -9.06
C VAL A 296 -3.32 -11.14 -8.37
N PRO A 297 -3.49 -12.22 -7.58
CA PRO A 297 -4.78 -12.83 -7.18
C PRO A 297 -5.61 -11.90 -6.29
N ARG A 298 -6.90 -12.19 -6.09
CA ARG A 298 -7.76 -11.42 -5.18
C ARG A 298 -7.20 -11.45 -3.76
N LEU A 299 -7.04 -10.28 -3.14
CA LEU A 299 -6.46 -10.15 -1.80
C LEU A 299 -7.48 -9.61 -0.80
N PHE A 300 -7.36 -10.06 0.44
CA PHE A 300 -8.09 -9.55 1.59
C PHE A 300 -7.10 -9.01 2.61
N PHE A 301 -7.30 -7.79 3.05
CA PHE A 301 -6.49 -7.13 4.07
C PHE A 301 -7.21 -7.22 5.39
N MET A 302 -6.56 -7.82 6.38
CA MET A 302 -7.12 -8.06 7.71
C MET A 302 -6.35 -7.27 8.75
N HIS A 303 -6.98 -6.22 9.27
CA HIS A 303 -6.42 -5.43 10.35
C HIS A 303 -6.68 -6.06 11.70
N PHE A 304 -5.79 -5.78 12.65
CA PHE A 304 -5.87 -6.30 14.00
C PHE A 304 -5.43 -5.29 15.07
N TRP A 305 -5.83 -5.55 16.31
CA TRP A 305 -5.39 -4.82 17.49
C TRP A 305 -5.21 -5.77 18.68
N ALA A 306 -4.12 -5.61 19.43
CA ALA A 306 -3.93 -6.28 20.72
C ALA A 306 -2.95 -5.55 21.63
N VAL A 307 -3.07 -5.79 22.93
CA VAL A 307 -2.09 -5.38 23.95
C VAL A 307 -1.76 -6.58 24.83
N ASP A 308 -0.53 -7.05 24.79
CA ASP A 308 -0.10 -8.22 25.56
C ASP A 308 1.44 -8.30 25.66
N LYS A 309 1.96 -9.39 26.22
CA LYS A 309 3.38 -9.68 26.33
C LYS A 309 4.01 -9.84 24.93
N PRO A 310 5.19 -9.26 24.68
CA PRO A 310 5.88 -9.32 23.38
C PRO A 310 5.98 -10.73 22.79
N LYS A 311 6.47 -11.69 23.59
CA LYS A 311 6.68 -13.08 23.16
C LYS A 311 5.39 -13.77 22.72
N LYS A 312 4.28 -13.53 23.44
CA LYS A 312 2.99 -14.17 23.15
C LYS A 312 2.43 -13.69 21.81
N LEU A 313 2.48 -12.37 21.57
CA LEU A 313 2.01 -11.79 20.31
C LEU A 313 2.90 -12.22 19.14
N ALA A 314 4.22 -12.22 19.32
CA ALA A 314 5.15 -12.69 18.28
C ALA A 314 4.91 -14.16 17.90
N GLN A 315 4.63 -15.04 18.87
CA GLN A 315 4.31 -16.44 18.60
C GLN A 315 2.99 -16.60 17.83
N ALA A 316 1.96 -15.82 18.17
CA ALA A 316 0.69 -15.83 17.45
C ALA A 316 0.85 -15.38 16.00
N PHE A 317 1.59 -14.29 15.76
CA PHE A 317 1.84 -13.81 14.41
C PHE A 317 2.79 -14.70 13.62
N ARG A 318 3.75 -15.38 14.27
CA ARG A 318 4.55 -16.41 13.61
C ARG A 318 3.66 -17.52 13.03
N ALA A 319 2.67 -17.97 13.79
CA ALA A 319 1.70 -18.96 13.30
C ALA A 319 0.87 -18.45 12.12
N VAL A 320 0.54 -17.15 12.08
CA VAL A 320 -0.11 -16.53 10.92
C VAL A 320 0.82 -16.52 9.70
N LEU A 321 2.07 -16.09 9.84
CA LEU A 321 3.05 -16.04 8.75
C LEU A 321 3.41 -17.45 8.21
N ASP A 322 3.39 -18.48 9.07
CA ASP A 322 3.59 -19.85 8.63
C ASP A 322 2.43 -20.39 7.78
N LEU A 323 1.23 -19.83 7.98
CA LEU A 323 0.01 -20.17 7.23
C LEU A 323 -0.14 -19.34 5.95
N ALA A 324 0.07 -18.03 6.02
CA ALA A 324 -0.12 -17.07 4.94
C ALA A 324 1.25 -16.58 4.44
N LYS A 325 1.77 -17.26 3.41
CA LYS A 325 3.11 -17.01 2.86
C LYS A 325 3.11 -16.20 1.57
#